data_AF-A0A1G2ZX61-F1
#
_entry.id   AF-A0A1G2ZX61-F1
#
_cell.length_a   1.000
_cell.length_b   1.000
_cell.length_c   1.000
_cell.angle_alpha   90.00
_cell.angle_beta   90.00
_cell.angle_gamma   90.00
#
_symmetry.space_group_name_H-M   'P 1'
#
loop_
_entity.id
_entity.type
_entity.pdbx_description
1 polymer ?
#
loop_
_entity_poly.entity_id
_entity_poly.type
_entity_poly.pdbx_seq_one_letter_code
_entity_poly.pdbx_strand_id
1 'polypeptide(L)'
;MALLIGVLIFNVSALPAAEPSMDGPTVIVVVGAAGTPEYGAQFAMWSGLWEKACSKAGAEFVTIGLDDGGESDDRTTLQKTLAGESNKRAAALWLVLIGHGTFDGRAAKFNLRGPDLSADDLAEWLQPITRPLAVIDAASSSAPFLNRLSAAGRVVITATKSGFEQNFTRFGQYLAESIAEPQADLDKDGQTSLLESFLAASNRSDEFYTASGRLATEHALLDDNGDGLGTRADWFRGVRPVQKAEGGASLDGYRAHQLHLVPSQAESQMPPQLRDKRDRLELEVIKLRDAKENYSEDEYYSKLEKLLCEIAQIYEEEVP
;
A
#
# COMPACT_ATOMS: atom_id res chain seq x y z
N MET A 1 -19.49 73.57 5.37
CA MET A 1 -18.58 72.55 4.82
C MET A 1 -18.58 71.37 5.79
N ALA A 2 -19.41 70.36 5.52
CA ALA A 2 -19.47 69.13 6.30
C ALA A 2 -18.62 68.07 5.59
N LEU A 3 -17.67 67.46 6.29
CA LEU A 3 -16.85 66.37 5.77
C LEU A 3 -17.43 65.04 6.29
N LEU A 4 -17.98 64.23 5.38
CA LEU A 4 -18.39 62.85 5.67
C LEU A 4 -17.14 61.97 5.79
N ILE A 5 -17.01 61.25 6.91
CA ILE A 5 -16.05 60.15 7.07
C ILE A 5 -16.80 58.87 6.72
N GLY A 6 -16.48 58.27 5.57
CA GLY A 6 -16.98 56.95 5.19
C GLY A 6 -16.14 55.85 5.83
N VAL A 7 -16.78 54.99 6.62
CA VAL A 7 -16.17 53.77 7.17
C VAL A 7 -16.32 52.65 6.14
N LEU A 8 -15.20 52.17 5.59
CA LEU A 8 -15.16 50.95 4.78
C LEU A 8 -15.18 49.74 5.72
N ILE A 9 -16.26 48.96 5.69
CA ILE A 9 -16.35 47.66 6.36
C ILE A 9 -15.84 46.61 5.37
N PHE A 10 -14.64 46.08 5.62
CA PHE A 10 -14.14 44.89 4.93
C PHE A 10 -14.94 43.68 5.44
N ASN A 11 -15.85 43.17 4.62
CA ASN A 11 -16.43 41.85 4.83
C ASN A 11 -15.35 40.81 4.56
N VAL A 12 -14.80 40.22 5.62
CA VAL A 12 -14.01 38.99 5.52
C VAL A 12 -15.01 37.88 5.24
N SER A 13 -15.21 37.55 3.96
CA SER A 13 -15.88 36.33 3.56
C SER A 13 -15.04 35.16 4.04
N ALA A 14 -15.46 34.50 5.12
CA ALA A 14 -14.92 33.20 5.49
C ALA A 14 -15.15 32.26 4.29
N LEU A 15 -14.06 31.83 3.66
CA LEU A 15 -14.11 30.74 2.69
C LEU A 15 -14.76 29.54 3.40
N PRO A 16 -15.79 28.92 2.80
CA PRO A 16 -16.33 27.69 3.36
C PRO A 16 -15.19 26.67 3.47
N ALA A 17 -15.04 26.07 4.65
CA ALA A 17 -14.19 24.91 4.81
C ALA A 17 -14.63 23.87 3.77
N ALA A 18 -13.70 23.38 2.95
CA ALA A 18 -13.99 22.31 2.02
C ALA A 18 -14.64 21.15 2.78
N GLU A 19 -15.83 20.72 2.36
CA GLU A 19 -16.43 19.51 2.90
C GLU A 19 -15.42 18.35 2.70
N PRO A 20 -15.20 17.49 3.70
CA PRO A 20 -14.29 16.36 3.55
C PRO A 20 -14.76 15.52 2.37
N SER A 21 -13.87 15.31 1.39
CA SER A 21 -14.17 14.49 0.23
C SER A 21 -14.58 13.09 0.69
N MET A 22 -15.78 12.64 0.31
CA MET A 22 -16.36 11.32 0.60
C MET A 22 -15.60 10.12 -0.01
N ASP A 23 -14.39 10.34 -0.52
CA ASP A 23 -13.58 9.40 -1.30
C ASP A 23 -12.12 9.36 -0.80
N GLY A 24 -11.91 9.46 0.51
CA GLY A 24 -10.60 9.19 1.12
C GLY A 24 -10.23 7.70 1.07
N PRO A 25 -8.95 7.33 1.27
CA PRO A 25 -8.54 5.93 1.30
C PRO A 25 -9.24 5.20 2.46
N THR A 26 -9.51 3.92 2.26
CA THR A 26 -10.06 3.04 3.31
C THR A 26 -8.99 2.00 3.64
N VAL A 27 -8.73 1.79 4.93
CA VAL A 27 -7.81 0.77 5.44
C VAL A 27 -8.60 -0.22 6.29
N ILE A 28 -8.65 -1.47 5.84
CA ILE A 28 -9.24 -2.60 6.55
C ILE A 28 -8.10 -3.41 7.14
N VAL A 29 -8.00 -3.43 8.47
CA VAL A 29 -7.07 -4.30 9.20
C VAL A 29 -7.84 -5.49 9.76
N VAL A 30 -7.41 -6.68 9.37
CA VAL A 30 -7.98 -7.95 9.83
C VAL A 30 -6.97 -8.63 10.75
N VAL A 31 -7.34 -8.77 12.02
CA VAL A 31 -6.53 -9.44 13.03
C VAL A 31 -7.00 -10.89 13.19
N GLY A 32 -6.08 -11.82 12.94
CA GLY A 32 -6.33 -13.25 13.03
C GLY A 32 -6.38 -13.79 14.46
N ALA A 33 -6.65 -15.08 14.60
CA ALA A 33 -6.61 -15.76 15.89
C ALA A 33 -5.20 -15.72 16.47
N ALA A 34 -5.05 -15.13 17.66
CA ALA A 34 -3.73 -14.90 18.26
C ALA A 34 -2.96 -16.18 18.65
N GLY A 35 -3.69 -17.24 19.04
CA GLY A 35 -3.12 -18.48 19.59
C GLY A 35 -2.62 -18.34 21.03
N THR A 36 -1.94 -17.23 21.37
CA THR A 36 -1.49 -16.88 22.72
C THR A 36 -1.76 -15.40 23.05
N PRO A 37 -1.88 -15.03 24.34
CA PRO A 37 -2.05 -13.63 24.74
C PRO A 37 -0.91 -12.71 24.27
N GLU A 38 0.32 -13.22 24.23
CA GLU A 38 1.51 -12.45 23.84
C GLU A 38 1.46 -12.01 22.37
N TYR A 39 0.97 -12.89 21.48
CA TYR A 39 0.75 -12.52 20.08
C TYR A 39 -0.45 -11.59 19.93
N GLY A 40 -1.51 -11.80 20.71
CA GLY A 40 -2.69 -10.94 20.70
C GLY A 40 -2.35 -9.48 21.04
N ALA A 41 -1.51 -9.26 22.06
CA ALA A 41 -1.03 -7.93 22.42
C ALA A 41 -0.19 -7.27 21.30
N GLN A 42 0.66 -8.05 20.63
CA GLN A 42 1.45 -7.57 19.49
C GLN A 42 0.56 -7.18 18.30
N PHE A 43 -0.40 -8.04 17.94
CA PHE A 43 -1.32 -7.76 16.82
C PHE A 43 -2.19 -6.53 17.07
N ALA A 44 -2.70 -6.36 18.29
CA ALA A 44 -3.43 -5.16 18.69
C ALA A 44 -2.56 -3.90 18.59
N MET A 45 -1.30 -3.97 19.03
CA MET A 45 -0.34 -2.87 18.90
C MET A 45 -0.11 -2.51 17.42
N TRP A 46 0.10 -3.50 16.55
CA TRP A 46 0.35 -3.25 15.13
C TRP A 46 -0.88 -2.67 14.43
N SER A 47 -2.09 -3.16 14.75
CA SER A 47 -3.35 -2.56 14.28
C SER A 47 -3.47 -1.10 14.71
N GLY A 48 -3.12 -0.78 15.95
CA GLY A 48 -3.12 0.60 16.45
C GLY A 48 -2.11 1.53 15.76
N LEU A 49 -1.04 1.01 15.14
CA LEU A 49 -0.15 1.81 14.30
C LEU A 49 -0.82 2.18 12.97
N TRP A 50 -1.53 1.24 12.36
CA TRP A 50 -2.36 1.52 11.18
C TRP A 50 -3.47 2.52 11.47
N GLU A 51 -4.15 2.40 12.61
CA GLU A 51 -5.17 3.37 13.06
C GLU A 51 -4.60 4.80 13.16
N LYS A 52 -3.41 4.94 13.76
CA LYS A 52 -2.70 6.22 13.86
C LYS A 52 -2.33 6.77 12.50
N ALA A 53 -1.83 5.94 11.59
CA ALA A 53 -1.52 6.34 10.22
C ALA A 53 -2.78 6.81 9.48
N CYS A 54 -3.89 6.10 9.62
CA CYS A 54 -5.18 6.49 9.06
C CYS A 54 -5.66 7.83 9.63
N SER A 55 -5.55 8.02 10.94
CA SER A 55 -5.91 9.27 11.60
C SER A 55 -5.10 10.46 11.08
N LYS A 56 -3.79 10.26 10.84
CA LYS A 56 -2.91 11.27 10.24
C LYS A 56 -3.27 11.58 8.78
N ALA A 57 -3.70 10.57 8.04
CA ALA A 57 -4.11 10.68 6.64
C ALA A 57 -5.55 11.21 6.44
N GLY A 58 -6.37 11.21 7.50
CA GLY A 58 -7.83 11.38 7.33
C GLY A 58 -8.49 10.21 6.60
N ALA A 59 -7.89 9.02 6.66
CA ALA A 59 -8.38 7.80 6.03
C ALA A 59 -9.45 7.11 6.89
N GLU A 60 -10.37 6.41 6.26
CA GLU A 60 -11.32 5.53 6.95
C GLU A 60 -10.57 4.29 7.48
N PHE A 61 -10.73 3.99 8.77
CA PHE A 61 -10.11 2.83 9.40
C PHE A 61 -11.18 1.84 9.87
N VAL A 62 -11.07 0.61 9.41
CA VAL A 62 -11.94 -0.51 9.79
C VAL A 62 -11.08 -1.61 10.38
N THR A 63 -11.41 -2.06 11.58
CA THR A 63 -10.76 -3.20 12.21
C THR A 63 -11.73 -4.37 12.34
N ILE A 64 -11.25 -5.57 12.05
CA ILE A 64 -11.93 -6.85 12.28
C ILE A 64 -10.99 -7.70 13.13
N GLY A 65 -11.50 -8.43 14.12
CA GLY A 65 -10.68 -9.38 14.89
C GLY A 65 -10.19 -8.91 16.27
N LEU A 66 -10.48 -7.66 16.67
CA LEU A 66 -10.07 -7.11 17.98
C LEU A 66 -11.21 -6.82 18.96
N ASP A 67 -12.47 -6.94 18.52
CA ASP A 67 -13.63 -6.82 19.39
C ASP A 67 -13.79 -8.05 20.31
N ASP A 68 -14.71 -7.98 21.28
CA ASP A 68 -15.04 -9.11 22.17
C ASP A 68 -15.86 -10.22 21.48
N GLY A 69 -15.97 -10.19 20.15
CA GLY A 69 -16.81 -11.08 19.34
C GLY A 69 -18.21 -10.53 19.11
N GLY A 70 -18.62 -10.43 17.84
CA GLY A 70 -19.96 -10.02 17.42
C GLY A 70 -20.90 -11.19 17.11
N GLU A 71 -22.11 -10.87 16.62
CA GLU A 71 -23.09 -11.88 16.19
C GLU A 71 -22.65 -12.67 14.94
N SER A 72 -21.77 -12.10 14.11
CA SER A 72 -21.19 -12.74 12.92
C SER A 72 -19.71 -13.07 13.15
N ASP A 73 -19.23 -14.17 12.58
CA ASP A 73 -17.80 -14.51 12.59
C ASP A 73 -16.97 -13.52 11.75
N ASP A 74 -15.66 -13.46 12.01
CA ASP A 74 -14.75 -12.52 11.36
C ASP A 74 -14.70 -12.71 9.83
N ARG A 75 -14.83 -13.95 9.35
CA ARG A 75 -14.81 -14.27 7.91
C ARG A 75 -16.03 -13.70 7.20
N THR A 76 -17.21 -13.90 7.77
CA THR A 76 -18.47 -13.33 7.27
C THR A 76 -18.44 -11.80 7.34
N THR A 77 -17.89 -11.24 8.41
CA THR A 77 -17.73 -9.79 8.57
C THR A 77 -16.81 -9.23 7.48
N LEU A 78 -15.65 -9.83 7.25
CA LEU A 78 -14.71 -9.43 6.19
C LEU A 78 -15.36 -9.47 4.80
N GLN A 79 -16.07 -10.55 4.48
CA GLN A 79 -16.78 -10.67 3.20
C GLN A 79 -17.77 -9.51 2.98
N LYS A 80 -18.58 -9.19 4.00
CA LYS A 80 -19.55 -8.09 3.94
C LYS A 80 -18.87 -6.73 3.82
N THR A 81 -17.79 -6.50 4.59
CA THR A 81 -17.02 -5.26 4.54
C THR A 81 -16.44 -5.04 3.15
N LEU A 82 -15.78 -6.05 2.56
CA LEU A 82 -15.24 -5.96 1.19
C LEU A 82 -16.33 -5.75 0.15
N ALA A 83 -17.49 -6.39 0.30
CA ALA A 83 -18.63 -6.15 -0.58
C ALA A 83 -19.12 -4.69 -0.51
N GLY A 84 -19.07 -4.06 0.67
CA GLY A 84 -19.39 -2.63 0.85
C GLY A 84 -18.46 -1.69 0.10
N GLU A 85 -17.18 -2.07 -0.07
CA GLU A 85 -16.18 -1.28 -0.77
C GLU A 85 -16.30 -1.35 -2.30
N SER A 86 -17.11 -2.27 -2.84
CA SER A 86 -17.21 -2.53 -4.28
C SER A 86 -17.79 -1.39 -5.12
N ASN A 87 -18.48 -0.42 -4.49
CA ASN A 87 -19.05 0.74 -5.17
C ASN A 87 -18.11 1.95 -5.20
N LYS A 88 -17.05 1.96 -4.37
CA LYS A 88 -16.05 3.03 -4.35
C LYS A 88 -15.08 2.84 -5.52
N ARG A 89 -14.76 3.93 -6.22
CA ARG A 89 -13.91 3.89 -7.44
C ARG A 89 -12.66 4.77 -7.35
N ALA A 90 -12.60 5.69 -6.38
CA ALA A 90 -11.52 6.65 -6.23
C ALA A 90 -10.39 6.10 -5.33
N ALA A 91 -10.04 6.78 -4.23
CA ALA A 91 -8.86 6.51 -3.41
C ALA A 91 -8.65 5.05 -3.03
N ALA A 92 -7.40 4.69 -2.77
CA ALA A 92 -6.98 3.31 -2.59
C ALA A 92 -7.69 2.57 -1.44
N LEU A 93 -7.96 1.28 -1.65
CA LEU A 93 -8.28 0.33 -0.58
C LEU A 93 -6.98 -0.33 -0.09
N TRP A 94 -6.81 -0.43 1.22
CA TRP A 94 -5.74 -1.18 1.84
C TRP A 94 -6.36 -2.31 2.67
N LEU A 95 -6.00 -3.55 2.35
CA LEU A 95 -6.37 -4.72 3.14
C LEU A 95 -5.12 -5.26 3.81
N VAL A 96 -5.07 -5.22 5.14
CA VAL A 96 -3.93 -5.66 5.93
C VAL A 96 -4.33 -6.85 6.79
N LEU A 97 -3.67 -7.99 6.59
CA LEU A 97 -3.91 -9.21 7.37
C LEU A 97 -2.78 -9.36 8.39
N ILE A 98 -3.12 -9.33 9.68
CA ILE A 98 -2.19 -9.45 10.80
C ILE A 98 -2.54 -10.71 11.58
N GLY A 99 -1.67 -11.72 11.57
CA GLY A 99 -1.99 -12.96 12.25
C GLY A 99 -1.07 -14.11 11.91
N HIS A 100 -1.60 -15.31 12.03
CA HIS A 100 -0.94 -16.54 11.62
C HIS A 100 -1.57 -17.06 10.33
N GLY A 101 -0.80 -17.86 9.60
CA GLY A 101 -1.27 -18.58 8.43
C GLY A 101 -0.70 -19.98 8.35
N THR A 102 -1.45 -20.84 7.69
CA THR A 102 -1.20 -22.28 7.56
C THR A 102 -1.11 -22.68 6.09
N PHE A 103 -0.38 -23.75 5.80
CA PHE A 103 -0.27 -24.31 4.47
C PHE A 103 -0.15 -25.83 4.55
N ASP A 104 -1.01 -26.53 3.82
CA ASP A 104 -1.09 -28.00 3.81
C ASP A 104 -0.28 -28.64 2.67
N GLY A 105 0.50 -27.85 1.93
CA GLY A 105 1.19 -28.27 0.71
C GLY A 105 0.37 -28.04 -0.57
N ARG A 106 -0.89 -27.59 -0.45
CA ARG A 106 -1.78 -27.29 -1.59
C ARG A 106 -2.43 -25.92 -1.46
N ALA A 107 -3.03 -25.61 -0.31
CA ALA A 107 -3.78 -24.38 -0.08
C ALA A 107 -3.25 -23.67 1.18
N ALA A 108 -3.04 -22.36 1.04
CA ALA A 108 -2.73 -21.50 2.18
C ALA A 108 -4.00 -20.89 2.75
N LYS A 109 -3.98 -20.66 4.07
CA LYS A 109 -5.07 -20.00 4.78
C LYS A 109 -4.53 -19.00 5.79
N PHE A 110 -5.17 -17.85 5.88
CA PHE A 110 -5.04 -16.90 6.97
C PHE A 110 -5.97 -17.32 8.12
N ASN A 111 -5.41 -17.45 9.33
CA ASN A 111 -6.12 -18.00 10.47
C ASN A 111 -6.95 -16.94 11.19
N LEU A 112 -8.27 -16.95 10.96
CA LEU A 112 -9.23 -16.04 11.59
C LEU A 112 -9.71 -16.58 12.93
N ARG A 113 -10.36 -15.74 13.74
CA ARG A 113 -11.16 -16.23 14.87
C ARG A 113 -12.43 -16.85 14.28
N GLY A 114 -12.49 -18.18 14.29
CA GLY A 114 -13.55 -18.93 13.61
C GLY A 114 -13.06 -19.49 12.27
N PRO A 115 -13.88 -19.52 11.21
CA PRO A 115 -13.49 -20.13 9.94
C PRO A 115 -12.34 -19.36 9.26
N ASP A 116 -11.25 -20.06 8.95
CA ASP A 116 -10.10 -19.50 8.24
C ASP A 116 -10.45 -18.93 6.85
N LEU A 117 -9.65 -17.99 6.37
CA LEU A 117 -9.75 -17.38 5.04
C LEU A 117 -8.73 -18.02 4.08
N SER A 118 -9.15 -18.51 2.91
CA SER A 118 -8.22 -18.98 1.87
C SER A 118 -7.90 -17.91 0.84
N ALA A 119 -6.82 -18.12 0.08
CA ALA A 119 -6.46 -17.25 -1.04
C ALA A 119 -7.54 -17.20 -2.13
N ASP A 120 -8.24 -18.32 -2.37
CA ASP A 120 -9.34 -18.41 -3.34
C ASP A 120 -10.54 -17.56 -2.93
N ASP A 121 -10.92 -17.63 -1.64
CA ASP A 121 -12.01 -16.83 -1.10
C ASP A 121 -11.73 -15.34 -1.28
N LEU A 122 -10.52 -14.91 -0.91
CA LEU A 122 -10.14 -13.52 -0.99
C LEU A 122 -10.02 -13.06 -2.46
N ALA A 123 -9.54 -13.90 -3.37
CA ALA A 123 -9.52 -13.60 -4.79
C ALA A 123 -10.91 -13.36 -5.36
N GLU A 124 -11.89 -14.18 -4.98
CA GLU A 124 -13.29 -14.02 -5.37
C GLU A 124 -13.86 -12.70 -4.84
N TRP A 125 -13.66 -12.40 -3.55
CA TRP A 125 -14.23 -11.21 -2.92
C TRP A 125 -13.61 -9.90 -3.41
N LEU A 126 -12.37 -9.94 -3.90
CA LEU A 126 -11.69 -8.77 -4.46
C LEU A 126 -12.00 -8.51 -5.94
N GLN A 127 -12.65 -9.43 -6.66
CA GLN A 127 -13.03 -9.22 -8.08
C GLN A 127 -13.83 -7.93 -8.32
N PRO A 128 -14.82 -7.54 -7.48
CA PRO A 128 -15.62 -6.35 -7.72
C PRO A 128 -14.90 -5.02 -7.43
N ILE A 129 -13.71 -5.07 -6.81
CA ILE A 129 -12.93 -3.89 -6.44
C ILE A 129 -12.10 -3.44 -7.65
N THR A 130 -12.43 -2.28 -8.22
CA THR A 130 -11.77 -1.77 -9.45
C THR A 130 -10.99 -0.47 -9.22
N ARG A 131 -10.65 -0.18 -7.97
CA ARG A 131 -9.84 0.98 -7.56
C ARG A 131 -8.43 0.51 -7.15
N PRO A 132 -7.45 1.42 -6.98
CA PRO A 132 -6.14 1.01 -6.48
C PRO A 132 -6.27 0.19 -5.19
N LEU A 133 -5.58 -0.94 -5.13
CA LEU A 133 -5.73 -1.90 -4.04
C LEU A 133 -4.35 -2.37 -3.56
N ALA A 134 -4.08 -2.21 -2.27
CA ALA A 134 -2.97 -2.85 -1.59
C ALA A 134 -3.49 -4.02 -0.75
N VAL A 135 -2.96 -5.21 -0.95
CA VAL A 135 -3.20 -6.38 -0.08
C VAL A 135 -1.89 -6.75 0.59
N ILE A 136 -1.85 -6.66 1.90
CA ILE A 136 -0.68 -6.92 2.72
C ILE A 136 -1.00 -8.10 3.61
N ASP A 137 -0.50 -9.28 3.26
CA ASP A 137 -0.59 -10.47 4.10
C ASP A 137 0.67 -10.61 4.95
N ALA A 138 0.61 -10.10 6.19
CA ALA A 138 1.72 -10.12 7.11
C ALA A 138 1.83 -11.44 7.90
N ALA A 139 1.04 -12.46 7.58
CA ALA A 139 1.03 -13.73 8.31
C ALA A 139 2.10 -14.72 7.85
N SER A 140 2.34 -15.74 8.66
CA SER A 140 3.11 -16.93 8.27
C SER A 140 2.45 -17.65 7.08
N SER A 141 3.24 -18.34 6.26
CA SER A 141 2.74 -19.07 5.08
C SER A 141 1.97 -18.21 4.05
N SER A 142 2.19 -16.89 4.01
CA SER A 142 1.41 -15.94 3.19
C SER A 142 1.71 -15.99 1.69
N ALA A 143 2.91 -16.39 1.26
CA ALA A 143 3.32 -16.36 -0.16
C ALA A 143 2.32 -16.93 -1.18
N PRO A 144 1.58 -18.04 -0.93
CA PRO A 144 0.60 -18.54 -1.90
C PRO A 144 -0.57 -17.59 -2.16
N PHE A 145 -0.84 -16.61 -1.28
CA PHE A 145 -1.78 -15.53 -1.55
C PHE A 145 -1.27 -14.59 -2.65
N LEU A 146 0.05 -14.37 -2.77
CA LEU A 146 0.63 -13.50 -3.81
C LEU A 146 0.16 -13.94 -5.19
N ASN A 147 0.53 -15.14 -5.61
CA ASN A 147 0.20 -15.68 -6.93
C ASN A 147 -1.30 -15.67 -7.25
N ARG A 148 -2.14 -15.85 -6.22
CA ARG A 148 -3.59 -15.94 -6.39
C ARG A 148 -4.25 -14.56 -6.45
N LEU A 149 -3.66 -13.57 -5.80
CA LEU A 149 -4.19 -12.22 -5.73
C LEU A 149 -3.54 -11.28 -6.74
N SER A 150 -2.41 -11.61 -7.35
CA SER A 150 -1.76 -10.83 -8.41
C SER A 150 -2.73 -10.40 -9.50
N ALA A 151 -2.81 -9.09 -9.74
CA ALA A 151 -3.69 -8.50 -10.74
C ALA A 151 -3.22 -7.09 -11.12
N ALA A 152 -3.58 -6.64 -12.31
CA ALA A 152 -3.29 -5.28 -12.76
C ALA A 152 -3.87 -4.23 -11.79
N GLY A 153 -3.05 -3.24 -11.41
CA GLY A 153 -3.45 -2.16 -10.51
C GLY A 153 -3.54 -2.56 -9.03
N ARG A 154 -3.12 -3.77 -8.68
CA ARG A 154 -3.07 -4.28 -7.31
C ARG A 154 -1.62 -4.46 -6.86
N VAL A 155 -1.31 -3.96 -5.68
CA VAL A 155 -0.07 -4.26 -4.96
C VAL A 155 -0.35 -5.40 -3.98
N VAL A 156 0.42 -6.47 -4.04
CA VAL A 156 0.33 -7.61 -3.12
C VAL A 156 1.67 -7.78 -2.41
N ILE A 157 1.64 -7.75 -1.09
CA ILE A 157 2.81 -7.99 -0.23
C ILE A 157 2.55 -9.20 0.64
N THR A 158 3.52 -10.09 0.73
CA THR A 158 3.50 -11.23 1.66
C THR A 158 4.70 -11.15 2.59
N ALA A 159 4.53 -11.55 3.85
CA ALA A 159 5.64 -11.64 4.81
C ALA A 159 6.58 -12.82 4.52
N THR A 160 6.12 -13.82 3.76
CA THR A 160 6.90 -15.01 3.43
C THR A 160 7.13 -15.17 1.92
N LYS A 161 8.15 -15.94 1.55
CA LYS A 161 8.46 -16.30 0.15
C LYS A 161 7.93 -17.67 -0.26
N SER A 162 7.42 -18.44 0.69
CA SER A 162 6.74 -19.71 0.41
C SER A 162 5.67 -20.02 1.47
N GLY A 163 4.76 -20.93 1.14
CA GLY A 163 3.81 -21.49 2.11
C GLY A 163 4.48 -22.34 3.20
N PHE A 164 5.75 -22.72 3.04
CA PHE A 164 6.47 -23.54 4.03
C PHE A 164 7.16 -22.72 5.12
N GLU A 165 7.12 -21.39 5.03
CA GLU A 165 7.60 -20.49 6.08
C GLU A 165 6.51 -20.28 7.14
N GLN A 166 6.35 -21.29 8.00
CA GLN A 166 5.25 -21.39 8.98
C GLN A 166 5.54 -20.70 10.32
N ASN A 167 6.73 -20.12 10.48
CA ASN A 167 7.13 -19.47 11.72
C ASN A 167 6.48 -18.08 11.83
N PHE A 168 6.32 -17.62 13.08
CA PHE A 168 5.84 -16.26 13.36
C PHE A 168 6.67 -15.20 12.65
N THR A 169 5.96 -14.35 11.91
CA THR A 169 6.51 -13.26 11.10
C THR A 169 6.59 -11.96 11.91
N ARG A 170 7.68 -11.22 11.74
CA ARG A 170 7.92 -9.89 12.33
C ARG A 170 7.81 -8.78 11.30
N PHE A 171 7.84 -9.12 10.01
CA PHE A 171 7.71 -8.15 8.93
C PHE A 171 6.52 -7.20 9.12
N GLY A 172 5.36 -7.73 9.54
CA GLY A 172 4.15 -6.94 9.79
C GLY A 172 4.31 -5.84 10.84
N GLN A 173 5.10 -6.08 11.89
CA GLN A 173 5.44 -5.06 12.87
C GLN A 173 6.17 -3.90 12.21
N TYR A 174 7.28 -4.20 11.54
CA TYR A 174 8.16 -3.17 10.98
C TYR A 174 7.49 -2.41 9.85
N LEU A 175 6.60 -3.06 9.09
CA LEU A 175 5.79 -2.41 8.07
C LEU A 175 4.82 -1.39 8.69
N ALA A 176 4.07 -1.80 9.71
CA ALA A 176 3.15 -0.92 10.42
C ALA A 176 3.87 0.28 11.08
N GLU A 177 5.09 0.07 11.58
CA GLU A 177 5.96 1.13 12.11
C GLU A 177 6.48 2.09 11.03
N SER A 178 6.63 1.64 9.78
CA SER A 178 7.21 2.46 8.69
C SER A 178 6.19 3.28 7.90
N ILE A 179 4.93 2.85 7.81
CA ILE A 179 3.95 3.37 6.82
C ILE A 179 3.65 4.87 6.93
N ALA A 180 3.91 5.47 8.09
CA ALA A 180 3.67 6.89 8.34
C ALA A 180 4.92 7.63 8.87
N GLU A 181 6.09 6.99 8.79
CA GLU A 181 7.28 7.39 9.53
C GLU A 181 8.30 8.11 8.63
N PRO A 182 8.63 9.38 8.89
CA PRO A 182 9.50 10.18 8.00
C PRO A 182 10.93 9.63 7.83
N GLN A 183 11.36 8.70 8.68
CA GLN A 183 12.66 8.04 8.52
C GLN A 183 12.66 6.99 7.42
N ALA A 184 11.49 6.48 7.05
CA ALA A 184 11.32 5.50 5.98
C ALA A 184 11.23 6.16 4.60
N ASP A 185 10.95 7.46 4.51
CA ASP A 185 11.07 8.28 3.29
C ASP A 185 12.53 8.25 2.78
N LEU A 186 12.82 7.41 1.80
CA LEU A 186 14.15 7.20 1.22
C LEU A 186 14.47 8.23 0.14
N ASP A 187 13.48 8.66 -0.65
CA ASP A 187 13.68 9.60 -1.76
C ASP A 187 13.53 11.09 -1.38
N LYS A 188 13.07 11.35 -0.15
CA LYS A 188 12.94 12.67 0.48
C LYS A 188 11.89 13.56 -0.17
N ASP A 189 10.81 12.97 -0.69
CA ASP A 189 9.68 13.69 -1.26
C ASP A 189 8.67 14.21 -0.19
N GLY A 190 8.89 13.86 1.09
CA GLY A 190 8.08 14.33 2.21
C GLY A 190 6.87 13.45 2.54
N GLN A 191 6.79 12.27 1.93
CA GLN A 191 5.82 11.22 2.22
C GLN A 191 6.53 9.86 2.27
N THR A 192 5.81 8.80 2.62
CA THR A 192 6.40 7.45 2.65
C THR A 192 5.52 6.54 1.82
N SER A 193 6.10 6.00 0.76
CA SER A 193 5.44 5.07 -0.14
C SER A 193 5.32 3.68 0.49
N LEU A 194 4.43 2.86 -0.07
CA LEU A 194 4.32 1.44 0.28
C LEU A 194 5.61 0.69 -0.08
N LEU A 195 6.28 1.04 -1.19
CA LEU A 195 7.57 0.47 -1.53
C LEU A 195 8.61 0.75 -0.44
N GLU A 196 8.76 2.01 -0.01
CA GLU A 196 9.72 2.37 1.02
C GLU A 196 9.43 1.69 2.36
N SER A 197 8.15 1.59 2.71
CA SER A 197 7.70 0.85 3.88
C SER A 197 8.07 -0.64 3.79
N PHE A 198 7.84 -1.27 2.64
CA PHE A 198 8.25 -2.66 2.37
C PHE A 198 9.77 -2.85 2.49
N LEU A 199 10.57 -1.93 1.92
CA LEU A 199 12.03 -1.98 1.97
C LEU A 199 12.54 -1.80 3.41
N ALA A 200 12.01 -0.81 4.14
CA ALA A 200 12.35 -0.56 5.53
C ALA A 200 12.00 -1.77 6.42
N ALA A 201 10.80 -2.33 6.24
CA ALA A 201 10.33 -3.48 7.01
C ALA A 201 11.14 -4.75 6.74
N SER A 202 11.50 -5.00 5.48
CA SER A 202 12.34 -6.13 5.09
C SER A 202 13.73 -6.02 5.70
N ASN A 203 14.37 -4.84 5.60
CA ASN A 203 15.68 -4.60 6.18
C ASN A 203 15.69 -4.78 7.71
N ARG A 204 14.69 -4.23 8.41
CA ARG A 204 14.57 -4.40 9.87
C ARG A 204 14.33 -5.85 10.30
N SER A 205 13.59 -6.60 9.48
CA SER A 205 13.40 -8.04 9.70
C SER A 205 14.73 -8.79 9.59
N ASP A 206 15.50 -8.54 8.53
CA ASP A 206 16.82 -9.16 8.33
C ASP A 206 17.83 -8.77 9.42
N GLU A 207 17.82 -7.50 9.84
CA GLU A 207 18.61 -6.99 10.96
C GLU A 207 18.28 -7.72 12.26
N PHE A 208 16.99 -7.94 12.55
CA PHE A 208 16.57 -8.69 13.74
C PHE A 208 17.13 -10.12 13.76
N TYR A 209 17.00 -10.88 12.66
CA TYR A 209 17.52 -12.25 12.60
C TYR A 209 19.05 -12.28 12.71
N THR A 210 19.71 -11.36 12.01
CA THR A 210 21.18 -11.23 12.06
C THR A 210 21.67 -10.88 13.46
N ALA A 211 21.11 -9.84 14.09
CA ALA A 211 21.50 -9.39 15.43
C ALA A 211 21.19 -10.43 16.52
N SER A 212 20.15 -11.25 16.34
CA SER A 212 19.81 -12.34 17.26
C SER A 212 20.57 -13.64 17.00
N GLY A 213 21.44 -13.69 15.98
CA GLY A 213 22.19 -14.89 15.60
C GLY A 213 21.29 -16.03 15.13
N ARG A 214 20.15 -15.71 14.51
CA ARG A 214 19.14 -16.66 14.05
C ARG A 214 19.12 -16.72 12.52
N LEU A 215 18.71 -17.88 11.99
CA LEU A 215 18.36 -17.99 10.59
C LEU A 215 17.04 -17.28 10.34
N ALA A 216 16.95 -16.50 9.26
CA ALA A 216 15.71 -15.87 8.83
C ALA A 216 14.67 -16.94 8.48
N THR A 217 13.48 -16.83 9.07
CA THR A 217 12.36 -17.76 8.87
C THR A 217 11.20 -17.15 8.09
N GLU A 218 11.37 -15.93 7.60
CA GLU A 218 10.43 -15.16 6.80
C GLU A 218 11.23 -14.36 5.78
N HIS A 219 10.67 -14.16 4.59
CA HIS A 219 11.30 -13.40 3.52
C HIS A 219 10.20 -12.72 2.72
N ALA A 220 10.00 -11.43 2.94
CA ALA A 220 8.89 -10.73 2.32
C ALA A 220 9.05 -10.62 0.79
N LEU A 221 7.90 -10.66 0.10
CA LEU A 221 7.79 -10.47 -1.34
C LEU A 221 6.82 -9.34 -1.66
N LEU A 222 7.05 -8.65 -2.76
CA LEU A 222 6.22 -7.60 -3.32
C LEU A 222 5.91 -7.93 -4.79
N ASP A 223 4.64 -7.97 -5.17
CA ASP A 223 4.19 -7.97 -6.57
C ASP A 223 3.27 -6.77 -6.79
N ASP A 224 3.56 -5.95 -7.78
CA ASP A 224 2.72 -4.83 -8.16
C ASP A 224 2.50 -4.66 -9.67
N ASN A 225 3.06 -5.58 -10.45
CA ASN A 225 2.90 -5.64 -11.90
C ASN A 225 1.82 -6.66 -12.33
N GLY A 226 1.42 -7.56 -11.42
CA GLY A 226 0.38 -8.57 -11.63
C GLY A 226 0.84 -9.85 -12.34
N ASP A 227 2.14 -10.14 -12.37
CA ASP A 227 2.71 -11.35 -12.99
C ASP A 227 2.75 -12.56 -12.05
N GLY A 228 2.53 -12.35 -10.74
CA GLY A 228 2.60 -13.41 -9.74
C GLY A 228 4.00 -13.84 -9.36
N LEU A 229 5.02 -13.03 -9.67
CA LEU A 229 6.43 -13.28 -9.40
C LEU A 229 6.97 -12.22 -8.43
N GLY A 230 6.67 -12.40 -7.14
CA GLY A 230 7.07 -11.42 -6.14
C GLY A 230 8.57 -11.15 -6.07
N THR A 231 8.93 -9.87 -6.01
CA THR A 231 10.29 -9.34 -5.88
C THR A 231 10.69 -9.17 -4.41
N ARG A 232 11.94 -9.50 -4.06
CA ARG A 232 12.53 -9.30 -2.73
C ARG A 232 13.15 -7.91 -2.57
N ALA A 233 13.22 -7.42 -1.33
CA ALA A 233 13.84 -6.12 -1.03
C ALA A 233 15.32 -6.00 -1.46
N ASP A 234 16.08 -7.11 -1.46
CA ASP A 234 17.50 -7.13 -1.90
C ASP A 234 17.67 -6.96 -3.43
N TRP A 235 16.58 -6.85 -4.18
CA TRP A 235 16.59 -6.49 -5.60
C TRP A 235 16.54 -4.98 -5.84
N PHE A 236 16.42 -4.18 -4.77
CA PHE A 236 16.35 -2.73 -4.83
C PHE A 236 17.62 -2.06 -4.30
N ARG A 237 17.97 -0.91 -4.86
CA ARG A 237 18.95 0.03 -4.32
C ARG A 237 18.27 1.38 -4.13
N GLY A 238 17.97 1.72 -2.88
CA GLY A 238 16.97 2.75 -2.59
C GLY A 238 15.62 2.29 -3.15
N VAL A 239 14.87 3.18 -3.79
CA VAL A 239 13.59 2.86 -4.46
C VAL A 239 13.74 2.28 -5.87
N ARG A 240 14.98 2.09 -6.36
CA ARG A 240 15.22 1.63 -7.74
C ARG A 240 15.48 0.13 -7.79
N PRO A 241 14.74 -0.64 -8.59
CA PRO A 241 15.08 -2.03 -8.80
C PRO A 241 16.38 -2.11 -9.64
N VAL A 242 17.32 -2.98 -9.24
CA VAL A 242 18.67 -3.08 -9.83
C VAL A 242 18.97 -4.43 -10.48
N GLN A 243 18.11 -5.43 -10.29
CA GLN A 243 18.20 -6.71 -10.99
C GLN A 243 17.35 -6.69 -12.26
N LYS A 244 17.62 -7.56 -13.23
CA LYS A 244 16.73 -7.76 -14.39
C LYS A 244 15.88 -8.99 -14.11
N ALA A 245 14.56 -8.88 -14.30
CA ALA A 245 13.67 -10.04 -14.27
C ALA A 245 14.02 -11.00 -15.42
N GLU A 246 13.80 -12.30 -15.21
CA GLU A 246 13.95 -13.27 -16.29
C GLU A 246 13.04 -12.91 -17.48
N GLY A 247 13.56 -12.98 -18.70
CA GLY A 247 12.79 -12.68 -19.91
C GLY A 247 12.51 -11.19 -20.17
N GLY A 248 13.04 -10.27 -19.36
CA GLY A 248 12.89 -8.82 -19.58
C GLY A 248 11.54 -8.26 -19.14
N ALA A 249 10.85 -8.93 -18.22
CA ALA A 249 9.63 -8.41 -17.59
C ALA A 249 9.92 -7.12 -16.80
N SER A 250 8.89 -6.25 -16.67
CA SER A 250 8.97 -5.07 -15.80
C SER A 250 9.11 -5.50 -14.35
N LEU A 251 10.00 -4.84 -13.61
CA LEU A 251 10.23 -5.15 -12.20
C LEU A 251 9.11 -4.57 -11.34
N ASP A 252 8.88 -5.20 -10.19
CA ASP A 252 7.97 -4.66 -9.19
C ASP A 252 8.52 -3.39 -8.54
N GLY A 253 7.62 -2.67 -7.88
CA GLY A 253 7.91 -1.56 -6.98
C GLY A 253 7.43 -0.22 -7.51
N TYR A 254 7.18 -0.09 -8.81
CA TYR A 254 6.77 1.18 -9.40
C TYR A 254 5.37 1.62 -8.98
N ARG A 255 4.43 0.68 -8.87
CA ARG A 255 3.08 0.98 -8.42
C ARG A 255 3.03 1.15 -6.91
N ALA A 256 3.79 0.34 -6.17
CA ALA A 256 3.96 0.48 -4.73
C ALA A 256 4.65 1.80 -4.33
N HIS A 257 5.54 2.33 -5.18
CA HIS A 257 6.18 3.64 -4.99
C HIS A 257 5.17 4.80 -5.11
N GLN A 258 4.11 4.65 -5.91
CA GLN A 258 3.06 5.67 -6.03
C GLN A 258 1.99 5.58 -4.93
N LEU A 259 1.93 4.47 -4.18
CA LEU A 259 0.93 4.29 -3.12
C LEU A 259 1.40 4.88 -1.81
N HIS A 260 0.74 5.96 -1.38
CA HIS A 260 0.99 6.65 -0.12
C HIS A 260 -0.26 6.62 0.75
N LEU A 261 -0.14 6.19 2.00
CA LEU A 261 -1.25 6.28 2.95
C LEU A 261 -1.36 7.71 3.50
N VAL A 262 -0.22 8.29 3.90
CA VAL A 262 -0.14 9.67 4.41
C VAL A 262 0.51 10.54 3.32
N PRO A 263 -0.29 11.24 2.50
CA PRO A 263 0.24 12.08 1.43
C PRO A 263 0.99 13.30 1.99
N SER A 264 1.96 13.79 1.23
CA SER A 264 2.64 15.07 1.51
C SER A 264 1.66 16.24 1.39
N GLN A 265 2.07 17.45 1.83
CA GLN A 265 1.24 18.64 1.66
C GLN A 265 0.99 18.94 0.18
N ALA A 266 2.02 18.84 -0.66
CA ALA A 266 1.89 19.04 -2.10
C ALA A 266 0.92 18.02 -2.71
N GLU A 267 1.12 16.74 -2.38
CA GLU A 267 0.27 15.64 -2.86
C GLU A 267 -1.20 15.80 -2.45
N SER A 268 -1.44 16.31 -1.23
CA SER A 268 -2.79 16.54 -0.71
C SER A 268 -3.52 17.69 -1.40
N GLN A 269 -2.79 18.66 -1.96
CA GLN A 269 -3.39 19.77 -2.72
C GLN A 269 -3.64 19.41 -4.19
N MET A 270 -2.98 18.37 -4.73
CA MET A 270 -3.17 17.94 -6.10
C MET A 270 -4.59 17.37 -6.32
N PRO A 271 -5.37 17.90 -7.27
CA PRO A 271 -6.67 17.33 -7.63
C PRO A 271 -6.53 15.85 -8.03
N PRO A 272 -7.45 14.95 -7.60
CA PRO A 272 -7.33 13.51 -7.88
C PRO A 272 -7.15 13.17 -9.36
N GLN A 273 -7.83 13.88 -10.26
CA GLN A 273 -7.73 13.66 -11.71
C GLN A 273 -6.33 14.00 -12.26
N LEU A 274 -5.67 15.02 -11.70
CA LEU A 274 -4.31 15.39 -12.07
C LEU A 274 -3.30 14.38 -11.49
N ARG A 275 -3.51 13.90 -10.26
CA ARG A 275 -2.72 12.80 -9.68
C ARG A 275 -2.79 11.55 -10.52
N ASP A 276 -3.99 11.07 -10.85
CA ASP A 276 -4.17 9.87 -11.67
C ASP A 276 -3.48 10.01 -13.04
N LYS A 277 -3.53 11.22 -13.63
CA LYS A 277 -2.85 11.51 -14.90
C LYS A 277 -1.34 11.50 -14.75
N ARG A 278 -0.79 12.14 -13.71
CA ARG A 278 0.65 12.14 -13.39
C ARG A 278 1.15 10.72 -13.17
N ASP A 279 0.48 9.97 -12.29
CA ASP A 279 0.88 8.61 -11.93
C ASP A 279 0.94 7.69 -13.15
N ARG A 280 -0.05 7.81 -14.06
CA ARG A 280 -0.03 7.08 -15.33
C ARG A 280 1.17 7.46 -16.20
N LEU A 281 1.48 8.75 -16.33
CA LEU A 281 2.60 9.22 -17.15
C LEU A 281 3.95 8.78 -16.57
N GLU A 282 4.11 8.80 -15.24
CA GLU A 282 5.32 8.32 -14.57
C GLU A 282 5.55 6.82 -14.82
N LEU A 283 4.49 6.01 -14.76
CA LEU A 283 4.57 4.60 -15.12
C LEU A 283 4.92 4.40 -16.60
N GLU A 284 4.43 5.27 -17.50
CA GLU A 284 4.82 5.26 -18.92
C GLU A 284 6.30 5.63 -19.11
N VAL A 285 6.83 6.59 -18.35
CA VAL A 285 8.26 6.95 -18.34
C VAL A 285 9.11 5.77 -17.91
N ILE A 286 8.69 5.06 -16.86
CA ILE A 286 9.38 3.88 -16.36
C ILE A 286 9.37 2.75 -17.40
N LYS A 287 8.21 2.45 -17.99
CA LYS A 287 8.10 1.46 -19.07
C LYS A 287 9.01 1.81 -20.25
N LEU A 288 9.06 3.09 -20.64
CA LEU A 288 9.95 3.56 -21.71
C LEU A 288 11.43 3.37 -21.33
N ARG A 289 11.81 3.67 -20.08
CA ARG A 289 13.17 3.47 -19.58
C ARG A 289 13.57 2.00 -19.61
N ASP A 290 12.70 1.11 -19.14
CA ASP A 290 13.00 -0.32 -19.06
C ASP A 290 13.06 -0.94 -20.46
N ALA A 291 12.32 -0.39 -21.43
CA ALA A 291 12.38 -0.74 -22.84
C ALA A 291 13.40 0.07 -23.66
N LYS A 292 14.33 0.83 -23.04
CA LYS A 292 15.26 1.72 -23.76
C LYS A 292 16.06 1.00 -24.84
N GLU A 293 16.49 -0.23 -24.59
CA GLU A 293 17.27 -1.05 -25.53
C GLU A 293 16.50 -1.35 -26.84
N ASN A 294 15.17 -1.20 -26.85
CA ASN A 294 14.31 -1.44 -28.03
C ASN A 294 14.17 -0.22 -28.96
N TYR A 295 14.74 0.93 -28.61
CA TYR A 295 14.60 2.18 -29.36
C TYR A 295 15.95 2.73 -29.81
N SER A 296 15.96 3.49 -30.91
CA SER A 296 17.12 4.35 -31.21
C SER A 296 17.22 5.48 -30.17
N GLU A 297 18.41 6.06 -30.04
CA GLU A 297 18.63 7.16 -29.09
C GLU A 297 17.68 8.36 -29.35
N ASP A 298 17.56 8.77 -30.60
CA ASP A 298 16.66 9.86 -31.02
C ASP A 298 15.19 9.53 -30.74
N GLU A 299 14.75 8.30 -31.02
CA GLU A 299 13.37 7.88 -30.77
C GLU A 299 13.07 7.84 -29.27
N TYR A 300 13.99 7.31 -28.47
CA TYR A 300 13.87 7.24 -27.02
C TYR A 300 13.71 8.64 -26.41
N TYR A 301 14.61 9.57 -26.74
CA TYR A 301 14.55 10.93 -26.17
C TYR A 301 13.34 11.71 -26.66
N SER A 302 12.89 11.52 -27.91
CA SER A 302 11.67 12.16 -28.40
C SER A 302 10.42 11.69 -27.64
N LYS A 303 10.30 10.38 -27.36
CA LYS A 303 9.19 9.85 -26.55
C LYS A 303 9.28 10.33 -25.09
N LEU A 304 10.49 10.32 -24.52
CA LEU A 304 10.71 10.75 -23.14
C LEU A 304 10.39 12.24 -22.96
N GLU A 305 10.85 13.10 -23.86
CA GLU A 305 10.57 14.53 -23.85
C GLU A 305 9.06 14.80 -23.84
N LYS A 306 8.30 14.10 -24.69
CA LYS A 306 6.84 14.24 -24.71
C LYS A 306 6.21 13.92 -23.36
N LEU A 307 6.59 12.79 -22.75
CA LEU A 307 6.06 12.37 -21.45
C LEU A 307 6.43 13.37 -20.34
N LEU A 308 7.68 13.82 -20.30
CA LEU A 308 8.15 14.78 -19.31
C LEU A 308 7.50 16.16 -19.47
N CYS A 309 7.26 16.61 -20.70
CA CYS A 309 6.51 17.84 -20.96
C CYS A 309 5.06 17.74 -20.48
N GLU A 310 4.38 16.59 -20.70
CA GLU A 310 3.03 16.38 -20.19
C GLU A 310 2.98 16.34 -18.65
N ILE A 311 4.00 15.77 -17.99
CA ILE A 311 4.12 15.82 -16.53
C ILE A 311 4.37 17.25 -16.04
N ALA A 312 5.25 18.00 -16.71
CA ALA A 312 5.56 19.38 -16.35
C ALA A 312 4.33 20.29 -16.42
N GLN A 313 3.47 20.10 -17.42
CA GLN A 313 2.19 20.82 -17.55
C GLN A 313 1.26 20.59 -16.35
N ILE A 314 1.23 19.37 -15.79
CA ILE A 314 0.43 19.08 -14.60
C ILE A 314 0.91 19.92 -13.42
N TYR A 315 2.23 20.00 -13.19
CA TYR A 315 2.78 20.81 -12.11
C TYR A 315 2.63 22.32 -12.33
N GLU A 316 2.56 22.79 -13.58
CA GLU A 316 2.25 24.20 -13.87
C GLU A 316 0.77 24.51 -13.56
N GLU A 317 -0.15 23.58 -13.82
CA GLU A 317 -1.56 23.70 -13.46
C GLU A 317 -1.82 23.68 -11.94
N GLU A 318 -0.91 23.09 -11.15
CA GLU A 318 -0.98 23.06 -9.69
C GLU A 318 -0.57 24.37 -8.99
N VAL A 319 0.21 25.23 -9.65
CA VAL A 319 0.69 26.49 -9.08
C VAL A 319 -0.27 27.61 -9.46
N PRO A 320 -1.20 28.04 -8.57
CA PRO A 320 -2.02 29.23 -8.80
C PRO A 320 -1.22 30.52 -8.82
#